data_AF-A0A9D8P781-F1
#
_entry.id   AF-A0A9D8P781-F1
#
_cell.length_a   1.000
_cell.length_b   1.000
_cell.length_c   1.000
_cell.angle_alpha   90.00
_cell.angle_beta   90.00
_cell.angle_gamma   90.00
#
_symmetry.space_group_name_H-M   'P 1'
#
loop_
_entity.id
_entity.type
_entity.pdbx_description
1 polymer ?
#
loop_
_entity_poly.entity_id
_entity_poly.type
_entity_poly.pdbx_seq_one_letter_code
_entity_poly.pdbx_strand_id
1 'polypeptide(L)'
;MRLWLPAHRTHVLLVPLVSWMTPANVGEGGLLVPALNLCVARWSWRPDYIVVDMGYLAAASKQICRQRWQVAVLTHLRSDMKVLAPFEAEERAVCPQGSPLRWLGYDAHAQEHWFGAVPEAALCGRCWQQSQCPQQFVYPAAAHETLLGKLPLNTRAAQFLLQKVRPWIEPAQSYEKNQLGLGTLFLNSLRLAWCWGLLADAVCLLRARALRTLAPNSHPLRELLPEQLAWDWEEGA
;
A
#
# COMPACT_ATOMS: atom_id res chain seq x y z
N MET A 1 -29.88 11.47 27.93
CA MET A 1 -28.63 12.26 27.95
C MET A 1 -28.22 12.52 26.51
N ARG A 2 -28.38 13.75 26.02
CA ARG A 2 -28.09 14.12 24.62
C ARG A 2 -26.70 14.74 24.57
N LEU A 3 -25.76 14.02 23.93
CA LEU A 3 -24.40 14.50 23.70
C LEU A 3 -24.45 15.44 22.49
N TRP A 4 -24.22 16.73 22.71
CA TRP A 4 -24.00 17.70 21.64
C TRP A 4 -22.54 17.58 21.21
N LEU A 5 -22.28 16.89 20.10
CA LEU A 5 -20.97 16.90 19.46
C LEU A 5 -20.83 18.19 18.64
N PRO A 6 -19.72 18.94 18.76
CA PRO A 6 -19.44 20.07 17.89
C PRO A 6 -19.45 19.60 16.43
N ALA A 7 -20.17 20.33 15.58
CA ALA A 7 -20.25 20.04 14.16
C ALA A 7 -18.93 20.41 13.45
N HIS A 8 -17.93 19.52 13.52
CA HIS A 8 -16.81 19.57 12.60
C HIS A 8 -17.21 18.93 11.27
N ARG A 9 -17.49 19.77 10.27
CA ARG A 9 -17.77 19.34 8.88
C ARG A 9 -16.68 19.83 7.94
N THR A 10 -15.59 19.07 7.90
CA THR A 10 -14.82 18.81 6.68
C THR A 10 -14.67 17.30 6.66
N HIS A 11 -15.56 16.63 5.93
CA HIS A 11 -15.58 15.18 5.86
C HIS A 11 -14.43 14.71 4.98
N VAL A 12 -13.24 14.59 5.54
CA VAL A 12 -12.15 13.87 4.87
C VAL A 12 -12.51 12.40 4.96
N LEU A 13 -12.88 11.79 3.82
CA LEU A 13 -12.99 10.34 3.75
C LEU A 13 -11.57 9.78 3.73
N LEU A 14 -11.04 9.53 4.93
CA LEU A 14 -9.77 8.81 5.08
C LEU A 14 -10.02 7.32 4.82
N VAL A 15 -8.98 6.65 4.31
CA VAL A 15 -8.99 5.19 4.14
C VAL A 15 -9.27 4.57 5.51
N PRO A 16 -10.32 3.73 5.68
CA PRO A 16 -10.61 3.12 6.96
C PRO A 16 -9.42 2.26 7.39
N LEU A 17 -8.90 2.53 8.58
CA LEU A 17 -7.73 1.86 9.14
C LEU A 17 -8.16 0.70 10.03
N VAL A 18 -7.32 -0.33 10.07
CA VAL A 18 -7.36 -1.38 11.08
C VAL A 18 -6.08 -1.28 11.89
N SER A 19 -6.22 -1.16 13.20
CA SER A 19 -5.17 -0.83 14.13
C SER A 19 -4.74 -2.07 14.92
N TRP A 20 -3.42 -2.25 15.05
CA TRP A 20 -2.83 -3.23 15.95
C TRP A 20 -2.22 -2.48 17.13
N MET A 21 -2.52 -2.90 18.36
CA MET A 21 -1.84 -2.39 19.55
C MET A 21 -0.98 -3.47 20.15
N THR A 22 0.28 -3.10 20.38
CA THR A 22 1.28 -3.93 21.03
C THR A 22 1.97 -3.14 22.13
N PRO A 23 2.56 -3.81 23.14
CA PRO A 23 3.34 -3.10 24.13
C PRO A 23 4.54 -2.39 23.48
N ALA A 24 4.99 -1.31 24.10
CA ALA A 24 5.98 -0.37 23.54
C ALA A 24 7.36 -1.00 23.25
N ASN A 25 7.64 -2.18 23.79
CA ASN A 25 8.87 -2.94 23.54
C ASN A 25 8.81 -3.79 22.27
N VAL A 26 7.68 -3.85 21.57
CA VAL A 26 7.52 -4.60 20.31
C VAL A 26 7.76 -3.68 19.13
N GLY A 27 8.79 -3.99 18.33
CA GLY A 27 9.07 -3.26 17.10
C GLY A 27 8.01 -3.50 16.03
N GLU A 28 7.59 -2.43 15.35
CA GLU A 28 6.51 -2.44 14.35
C GLU A 28 6.79 -3.40 13.17
N GLY A 29 8.05 -3.54 12.77
CA GLY A 29 8.46 -4.42 11.67
C GLY A 29 8.15 -5.90 11.89
N GLY A 30 7.92 -6.32 13.14
CA GLY A 30 7.54 -7.70 13.48
C GLY A 30 6.04 -7.97 13.43
N LEU A 31 5.18 -6.95 13.24
CA LEU A 31 3.73 -7.09 13.40
C LEU A 31 3.02 -7.58 12.14
N LEU A 32 3.60 -7.37 10.96
CA LEU A 32 2.94 -7.63 9.68
C LEU A 32 2.50 -9.10 9.51
N VAL A 33 3.43 -10.04 9.68
CA VAL A 33 3.18 -11.46 9.44
C VAL A 33 2.19 -12.03 10.47
N PRO A 34 2.32 -11.77 11.78
CA PRO A 34 1.31 -12.15 12.76
C PRO A 34 -0.07 -11.55 12.49
N ALA A 35 -0.13 -10.27 12.12
CA ALA A 35 -1.38 -9.58 11.80
C ALA A 35 -2.11 -10.24 10.63
N LEU A 36 -1.39 -10.48 9.53
CA LEU A 36 -1.96 -11.13 8.34
C LEU A 36 -2.40 -12.57 8.64
N ASN A 37 -1.61 -13.32 9.43
CA ASN A 37 -1.99 -14.67 9.86
C ASN A 37 -3.29 -14.65 10.69
N LEU A 38 -3.48 -13.67 11.58
CA LEU A 38 -4.73 -13.54 12.33
C LEU A 38 -5.91 -13.22 11.42
N CYS A 39 -5.76 -12.25 10.50
CA CYS A 39 -6.80 -11.88 9.55
C CYS A 39 -7.31 -13.09 8.76
N VAL A 40 -6.39 -13.90 8.25
CA VAL A 40 -6.71 -15.10 7.49
C VAL A 40 -7.37 -16.16 8.38
N ALA A 41 -6.81 -16.42 9.56
CA ALA A 41 -7.29 -17.47 10.45
C ALA A 41 -8.64 -17.15 11.12
N ARG A 42 -8.91 -15.88 11.42
CA ARG A 42 -10.11 -15.46 12.16
C ARG A 42 -11.22 -14.92 11.28
N TRP A 43 -10.87 -14.25 10.18
CA TRP A 43 -11.84 -13.54 9.35
C TRP A 43 -11.93 -14.08 7.93
N SER A 44 -11.14 -15.11 7.60
CA SER A 44 -11.05 -15.65 6.23
C SER A 44 -10.79 -14.56 5.19
N TRP A 45 -10.11 -13.50 5.61
CA TRP A 45 -9.86 -12.31 4.81
C TRP A 45 -8.36 -12.06 4.71
N ARG A 46 -7.93 -11.66 3.51
CA ARG A 46 -6.57 -11.18 3.23
C ARG A 46 -6.64 -9.97 2.29
N PRO A 47 -5.78 -8.96 2.48
CA PRO A 47 -5.62 -7.91 1.49
C PRO A 47 -4.80 -8.42 0.31
N ASP A 48 -5.03 -7.88 -0.89
CA ASP A 48 -4.17 -8.14 -2.05
C ASP A 48 -2.85 -7.35 -2.00
N TYR A 49 -2.92 -6.15 -1.43
CA TYR A 49 -1.83 -5.18 -1.33
C TYR A 49 -1.71 -4.65 0.11
N ILE A 50 -0.47 -4.54 0.58
CA ILE A 50 -0.12 -3.89 1.84
C ILE A 50 0.91 -2.83 1.51
N VAL A 51 0.59 -1.57 1.81
CA VAL A 51 1.51 -0.44 1.66
C VAL A 51 2.04 -0.10 3.04
N VAL A 52 3.35 -0.03 3.16
CA VAL A 52 4.01 0.23 4.44
C VAL A 52 4.79 1.55 4.32
N ASP A 53 4.61 2.41 5.31
CA ASP A 53 5.31 3.70 5.32
C ASP A 53 6.83 3.50 5.42
N MET A 54 7.26 2.53 6.21
CA MET A 54 8.67 2.32 6.51
C MET A 54 9.36 1.31 5.59
N GLY A 55 10.44 1.76 4.93
CA GLY A 55 11.31 0.94 4.08
C GLY A 55 12.11 -0.16 4.80
N TYR A 56 11.98 -0.29 6.13
CA TYR A 56 12.75 -1.24 6.93
C TYR A 56 12.10 -2.61 7.11
N LEU A 57 10.94 -2.85 6.49
CA LEU A 57 10.32 -4.16 6.58
C LEU A 57 11.24 -5.21 5.94
N ALA A 58 11.62 -6.21 6.73
CA ALA A 58 12.56 -7.25 6.31
C ALA A 58 12.07 -7.99 5.05
N ALA A 59 12.99 -8.27 4.12
CA ALA A 59 12.71 -9.02 2.90
C ALA A 59 12.05 -10.38 3.20
N ALA A 60 12.49 -11.06 4.27
CA ALA A 60 11.90 -12.33 4.72
C ALA A 60 10.40 -12.20 5.04
N SER A 61 9.97 -11.11 5.69
CA SER A 61 8.55 -10.86 6.00
C SER A 61 7.74 -10.67 4.72
N LYS A 62 8.27 -9.91 3.76
CA LYS A 62 7.64 -9.70 2.44
C LYS A 62 7.52 -11.01 1.66
N GLN A 63 8.58 -11.82 1.68
CA GLN A 63 8.61 -13.14 1.06
C GLN A 63 7.55 -14.07 1.66
N ILE A 64 7.42 -14.13 2.99
CA ILE A 64 6.37 -14.91 3.66
C ILE A 64 4.98 -14.44 3.21
N CYS A 65 4.75 -13.12 3.18
CA CYS A 65 3.49 -12.54 2.72
C CYS A 65 3.13 -12.97 1.28
N ARG A 66 4.12 -12.90 0.40
CA ARG A 66 4.00 -13.30 -1.00
C ARG A 66 3.76 -14.80 -1.16
N GLN A 67 4.60 -15.64 -0.59
CA GLN A 67 4.54 -17.09 -0.80
C GLN A 67 3.32 -17.72 -0.14
N ARG A 68 3.05 -17.38 1.13
CA ARG A 68 2.00 -18.03 1.92
C ARG A 68 0.60 -17.53 1.58
N TRP A 69 0.47 -16.22 1.34
CA TRP A 69 -0.84 -15.60 1.17
C TRP A 69 -1.02 -14.87 -0.15
N GLN A 70 -0.04 -14.90 -1.07
CA GLN A 70 -0.10 -14.13 -2.31
C GLN A 70 -0.45 -12.66 -2.03
N VAL A 71 0.22 -12.03 -1.07
CA VAL A 71 0.02 -10.62 -0.74
C VAL A 71 1.21 -9.80 -1.22
N ALA A 72 0.96 -8.71 -1.93
CA ALA A 72 2.01 -7.78 -2.34
C ALA A 72 2.29 -6.80 -1.20
N VAL A 73 3.55 -6.72 -0.78
CA VAL A 73 3.97 -5.78 0.27
C VAL A 73 4.89 -4.73 -0.32
N LEU A 74 4.45 -3.49 -0.32
CA LEU A 74 5.09 -2.36 -0.98
C LEU A 74 5.71 -1.41 0.03
N THR A 75 6.98 -1.08 -0.18
CA THR A 75 7.71 0.00 0.48
C THR A 75 8.58 0.69 -0.56
N HIS A 76 8.98 1.93 -0.32
CA HIS A 76 10.15 2.48 -1.00
C HIS A 76 11.39 1.63 -0.72
N LEU A 77 12.35 1.69 -1.63
CA LEU A 77 13.70 1.21 -1.44
C LEU A 77 14.37 2.10 -0.39
N ARG A 78 15.01 1.48 0.58
CA ARG A 78 15.77 2.22 1.58
C ARG A 78 17.05 2.74 0.92
N SER A 79 17.52 3.91 1.37
CA SER A 79 18.69 4.58 0.78
C SER A 79 19.99 3.76 0.81
N ASP A 80 20.10 2.78 1.71
CA ASP A 80 21.25 1.87 1.82
C ASP A 80 21.09 0.56 1.03
N MET A 81 19.93 0.33 0.39
CA MET A 81 19.68 -0.84 -0.43
C MET A 81 20.16 -0.60 -1.86
N LYS A 82 20.72 -1.64 -2.47
CA LYS A 82 21.19 -1.58 -3.85
C LYS A 82 20.02 -1.79 -4.81
N VAL A 83 19.97 -0.97 -5.85
CA VAL A 83 19.15 -1.26 -7.01
C VAL A 83 19.79 -2.43 -7.76
N LEU A 84 19.01 -3.48 -8.05
CA LEU A 84 19.46 -4.68 -8.74
C LEU A 84 18.71 -4.84 -10.06
N ALA A 85 19.34 -5.51 -11.03
CA ALA A 85 18.71 -5.85 -12.31
C ALA A 85 17.35 -6.54 -12.09
N PRO A 86 16.32 -6.20 -12.89
CA PRO A 86 16.37 -5.33 -14.08
C PRO A 86 16.29 -3.83 -13.79
N PHE A 87 16.32 -3.38 -12.53
CA PHE A 87 16.07 -1.98 -12.20
C PHE A 87 17.33 -1.11 -12.35
N GLU A 88 17.14 0.09 -12.90
CA GLU A 88 18.11 1.19 -12.79
C GLU A 88 17.70 2.20 -11.70
N ALA A 89 16.39 2.29 -11.43
CA ALA A 89 15.74 3.07 -10.38
C ALA A 89 14.48 2.32 -9.91
N GLU A 90 13.86 2.70 -8.79
CA GLU A 90 12.66 2.02 -8.26
C GLU A 90 11.53 1.91 -9.29
N GLU A 91 11.36 2.96 -10.07
CA GLU A 91 10.30 3.17 -11.04
C GLU A 91 10.65 2.68 -12.45
N ARG A 92 11.92 2.29 -12.70
CA ARG A 92 12.41 2.01 -14.05
C ARG A 92 13.19 0.70 -14.12
N ALA A 93 12.60 -0.26 -14.84
CA ALA A 93 13.25 -1.50 -15.25
C ALA A 93 13.77 -1.37 -16.69
N VAL A 94 14.95 -1.92 -16.94
CA VAL A 94 15.64 -1.90 -18.23
C VAL A 94 16.20 -3.26 -18.59
N CYS A 95 16.36 -3.51 -19.90
CA CYS A 95 17.08 -4.67 -20.39
C CYS A 95 18.60 -4.48 -20.22
N PRO A 96 19.42 -5.52 -20.46
CA PRO A 96 20.88 -5.41 -20.37
C PRO A 96 21.50 -4.32 -21.27
N GLN A 97 20.77 -3.88 -22.31
CA GLN A 97 21.18 -2.83 -23.24
C GLN A 97 20.60 -1.43 -22.87
N GLY A 98 19.92 -1.30 -21.72
CA GLY A 98 19.37 -0.04 -21.22
C GLY A 98 18.00 0.37 -21.78
N SER A 99 17.39 -0.42 -22.67
CA SER A 99 16.02 -0.16 -23.15
C SER A 99 15.00 -0.38 -22.04
N PRO A 100 14.00 0.51 -21.87
CA PRO A 100 12.92 0.32 -20.90
C PRO A 100 12.16 -0.99 -21.09
N LEU A 101 11.82 -1.62 -19.97
CA LEU A 101 11.01 -2.82 -19.91
C LEU A 101 9.64 -2.54 -19.31
N ARG A 102 8.60 -3.12 -19.91
CA ARG A 102 7.24 -3.16 -19.36
C ARG A 102 7.03 -4.48 -18.63
N TRP A 103 6.41 -4.43 -17.46
CA TRP A 103 5.98 -5.64 -16.77
C TRP A 103 4.80 -6.28 -17.51
N LEU A 104 4.92 -7.56 -17.84
CA LEU A 104 3.92 -8.35 -18.58
C LEU A 104 3.05 -9.20 -17.65
N GLY A 105 3.60 -9.63 -16.51
CA GLY A 105 2.85 -10.46 -15.57
C GLY A 105 3.72 -11.13 -14.51
N TYR A 106 3.04 -11.76 -13.56
CA TYR A 106 3.65 -12.55 -12.49
C TYR A 106 3.08 -13.96 -12.55
N ASP A 107 3.97 -14.95 -12.63
CA ASP A 107 3.62 -16.35 -12.50
C ASP A 107 3.70 -16.76 -11.03
N ALA A 108 2.53 -17.03 -10.43
CA ALA A 108 2.44 -17.46 -9.04
C ALA A 108 2.90 -18.92 -8.82
N HIS A 109 2.99 -19.75 -9.85
CA HIS A 109 3.54 -21.10 -9.70
C HIS A 109 5.07 -21.05 -9.72
N ALA A 110 5.66 -20.37 -10.70
CA ALA A 110 7.11 -20.23 -10.81
C ALA A 110 7.71 -19.19 -9.84
N GLN A 111 6.89 -18.28 -9.31
CA GLN A 111 7.31 -17.11 -8.51
C GLN A 111 8.22 -16.16 -9.31
N GLU A 112 7.87 -15.94 -10.58
CA GLU A 112 8.68 -15.20 -11.56
C GLU A 112 7.90 -14.05 -12.19
N HIS A 113 8.61 -12.98 -12.52
CA HIS A 113 8.09 -11.85 -13.26
C HIS A 113 8.56 -11.88 -14.70
N TRP A 114 7.63 -11.60 -15.60
CA TRP A 114 7.89 -11.44 -17.02
C TRP A 114 7.93 -9.96 -17.36
N PHE A 115 8.96 -9.57 -18.09
CA PHE A 115 9.16 -8.22 -18.59
C PHE A 115 9.38 -8.26 -20.09
N GLY A 116 8.78 -7.32 -20.82
CA GLY A 116 8.90 -7.20 -22.27
C GLY A 116 9.54 -5.88 -22.67
N ALA A 117 10.32 -5.90 -23.74
CA ALA A 117 10.82 -4.69 -24.37
C ALA A 117 9.64 -3.84 -24.88
N VAL A 118 9.70 -2.53 -24.66
CA VAL A 118 8.73 -1.60 -25.24
C VAL A 118 9.09 -1.39 -26.72
N PRO A 119 8.21 -1.71 -27.68
CA PRO A 119 8.55 -1.66 -29.12
C PRO A 119 8.98 -0.28 -29.61
N GLU A 120 8.45 0.79 -29.00
CA GLU A 120 8.73 2.19 -29.33
C GLU A 120 10.07 2.70 -28.76
N ALA A 121 10.80 1.88 -28.00
CA ALA A 121 12.10 2.27 -27.49
C ALA A 121 13.10 2.39 -28.66
N ALA A 122 13.53 3.61 -28.95
CA ALA A 122 14.48 3.97 -30.01
C ALA A 122 15.77 3.11 -30.07
N LEU A 123 16.12 2.47 -28.95
CA LEU A 123 17.30 1.63 -28.80
C LEU A 123 17.14 0.22 -29.40
N CYS A 124 15.92 -0.34 -29.45
CA CYS A 124 15.72 -1.71 -29.93
C CYS A 124 16.03 -1.87 -31.42
N GLY A 125 15.69 -0.88 -32.25
CA GLY A 125 15.99 -0.89 -33.70
C GLY A 125 17.45 -0.59 -34.04
N ARG A 126 18.26 -0.17 -33.06
CA ARG A 126 19.71 0.10 -33.21
C ARG A 126 20.56 -0.85 -32.34
N CYS A 127 19.92 -1.85 -31.74
CA CYS A 127 20.57 -2.77 -30.83
C CYS A 127 21.38 -3.80 -31.61
N TRP A 128 22.67 -3.91 -31.32
CA TRP A 128 23.55 -4.89 -31.95
C TRP A 128 23.18 -6.35 -31.64
N GLN A 129 22.40 -6.60 -30.58
CA GLN A 129 21.88 -7.94 -30.23
C GLN A 129 20.47 -8.21 -30.78
N GLN A 130 19.90 -7.33 -31.61
CA GLN A 130 18.49 -7.42 -32.02
C GLN A 130 18.11 -8.79 -32.63
N SER A 131 18.98 -9.39 -33.43
CA SER A 131 18.74 -10.67 -34.09
C SER A 131 18.64 -11.87 -33.13
N GLN A 132 19.19 -11.74 -31.91
CA GLN A 132 19.20 -12.80 -30.89
C GLN A 132 18.49 -12.35 -29.60
N CYS A 133 17.87 -11.17 -29.61
CA CYS A 133 17.24 -10.62 -28.42
C CYS A 133 15.95 -11.41 -28.12
N PRO A 134 15.79 -11.98 -26.91
CA PRO A 134 14.57 -12.70 -26.56
C PRO A 134 13.36 -11.78 -26.46
N GLN A 135 13.56 -10.45 -26.39
CA GLN A 135 12.56 -9.39 -26.17
C GLN A 135 11.73 -9.51 -24.88
N GLN A 136 11.80 -10.67 -24.23
CA GLN A 136 11.17 -10.98 -22.96
C GLN A 136 12.24 -11.47 -21.99
N PHE A 137 12.13 -11.03 -20.75
CA PHE A 137 13.09 -11.28 -19.69
C PHE A 137 12.35 -11.75 -18.44
N VAL A 138 12.90 -12.77 -17.80
CA VAL A 138 12.31 -13.42 -16.63
C VAL A 138 13.19 -13.15 -15.42
N TYR A 139 12.58 -12.73 -14.31
CA TYR A 139 13.27 -12.48 -13.06
C TYR A 139 12.51 -13.10 -11.88
N PRO A 140 13.18 -13.86 -10.99
CA PRO A 140 12.53 -14.43 -9.82
C PRO A 140 12.19 -13.33 -8.82
N ALA A 141 10.98 -13.36 -8.27
CA ALA A 141 10.52 -12.39 -7.28
C ALA A 141 11.46 -12.29 -6.05
N ALA A 142 12.04 -13.43 -5.66
CA ALA A 142 12.95 -13.55 -4.52
C ALA A 142 14.33 -12.90 -4.76
N ALA A 143 14.70 -12.56 -6.00
CA ALA A 143 15.98 -11.88 -6.26
C ALA A 143 16.05 -10.54 -5.51
N HIS A 144 14.93 -9.85 -5.36
CA HIS A 144 14.85 -8.64 -4.56
C HIS A 144 13.40 -8.36 -4.12
N GLU A 145 13.00 -8.82 -2.94
CA GLU A 145 11.61 -8.75 -2.45
C GLU A 145 11.02 -7.33 -2.39
N THR A 146 11.86 -6.30 -2.23
CA THR A 146 11.37 -4.91 -2.26
C THR A 146 11.12 -4.40 -3.68
N LEU A 147 11.92 -4.83 -4.66
CA LEU A 147 11.85 -4.29 -6.04
C LEU A 147 10.94 -5.14 -6.93
N LEU A 148 11.01 -6.47 -6.78
CA LEU A 148 10.27 -7.44 -7.59
C LEU A 148 9.05 -7.95 -6.82
N GLY A 149 9.24 -8.48 -5.61
CA GLY A 149 8.14 -8.85 -4.70
C GLY A 149 7.01 -9.63 -5.38
N LYS A 150 5.75 -9.43 -4.98
CA LYS A 150 4.60 -9.94 -5.77
C LYS A 150 4.22 -8.96 -6.90
N LEU A 151 4.49 -7.69 -6.67
CA LEU A 151 4.19 -6.59 -7.58
C LEU A 151 5.46 -5.74 -7.73
N PRO A 152 6.08 -5.71 -8.91
CA PRO A 152 7.30 -4.94 -9.11
C PRO A 152 7.07 -3.45 -8.95
N LEU A 153 8.07 -2.72 -8.41
CA LEU A 153 7.91 -1.30 -8.10
C LEU A 153 7.74 -0.41 -9.34
N ASN A 154 8.27 -0.81 -10.50
CA ASN A 154 8.10 -0.05 -11.75
C ASN A 154 6.68 -0.13 -12.32
N THR A 155 5.78 -0.93 -11.74
CA THR A 155 4.40 -1.00 -12.21
C THR A 155 3.63 0.26 -11.83
N ARG A 156 2.69 0.67 -12.70
CA ARG A 156 1.79 1.81 -12.44
C ARG A 156 1.03 1.66 -11.11
N ALA A 157 0.58 0.44 -10.80
CA ALA A 157 -0.11 0.14 -9.56
C ALA A 157 0.78 0.34 -8.32
N ALA A 158 2.03 -0.15 -8.35
CA ALA A 158 2.96 0.04 -7.23
C ALA A 158 3.32 1.52 -7.05
N GLN A 159 3.61 2.23 -8.14
CA GLN A 159 3.90 3.66 -8.11
C GLN A 159 2.71 4.46 -7.59
N PHE A 160 1.49 4.14 -8.01
CA PHE A 160 0.29 4.78 -7.48
C PHE A 160 0.16 4.56 -5.96
N LEU A 161 0.29 3.32 -5.50
CA LEU A 161 0.18 2.99 -4.08
C LEU A 161 1.25 3.71 -3.24
N LEU A 162 2.49 3.75 -3.71
CA LEU A 162 3.59 4.42 -3.01
C LEU A 162 3.51 5.95 -3.05
N GLN A 163 3.13 6.54 -4.19
CA GLN A 163 3.11 7.99 -4.34
C GLN A 163 1.81 8.65 -3.89
N LYS A 164 0.67 7.94 -3.98
CA LYS A 164 -0.66 8.50 -3.75
C LYS A 164 -1.37 7.95 -2.52
N VAL A 165 -1.07 6.73 -2.08
CA VAL A 165 -1.72 6.14 -0.89
C VAL A 165 -0.82 6.21 0.34
N ARG A 166 0.46 5.81 0.22
CA ARG A 166 1.41 5.82 1.34
C ARG A 166 1.47 7.16 2.11
N PRO A 167 1.54 8.35 1.45
CA PRO A 167 1.67 9.62 2.17
C PRO A 167 0.48 9.94 3.08
N TRP A 168 -0.65 9.25 2.91
CA TRP A 168 -1.84 9.43 3.75
C TRP A 168 -1.90 8.48 4.95
N ILE A 169 -0.99 7.49 5.07
CA ILE A 169 -1.03 6.52 6.17
C ILE A 169 -0.88 7.22 7.53
N GLU A 170 0.19 8.00 7.72
CA GLU A 170 0.41 8.71 9.00
C GLU A 170 -0.61 9.83 9.26
N PRO A 171 -0.93 10.71 8.28
CA PRO A 171 -1.96 11.74 8.49
C PRO A 171 -3.33 11.14 8.82
N ALA A 172 -3.72 10.04 8.16
CA ALA A 172 -4.97 9.36 8.47
C ALA A 172 -4.96 8.79 9.88
N GLN A 173 -3.87 8.11 10.27
CA GLN A 173 -3.75 7.55 11.62
C GLN A 173 -3.78 8.65 12.70
N SER A 174 -3.06 9.75 12.49
CA SER A 174 -3.03 10.89 13.41
C SER A 174 -4.40 11.56 13.54
N TYR A 175 -5.07 11.81 12.41
CA TYR A 175 -6.41 12.38 12.40
C TYR A 175 -7.41 11.51 13.17
N GLU A 176 -7.42 10.19 12.95
CA GLU A 176 -8.33 9.28 13.65
C GLU A 176 -8.05 9.21 15.15
N LYS A 177 -6.76 9.11 15.53
CA LYS A 177 -6.35 9.12 16.94
C LYS A 177 -6.81 10.39 17.66
N ASN A 178 -6.70 11.54 17.00
CA ASN A 178 -7.10 12.83 17.56
C ASN A 178 -8.63 12.96 17.67
N GLN A 179 -9.37 12.54 16.65
CA GLN A 179 -10.85 12.55 16.67
C GLN A 179 -11.43 11.69 17.79
N LEU A 180 -10.79 10.56 18.07
CA LEU A 180 -11.21 9.61 19.10
C LEU A 180 -10.59 9.88 20.48
N GLY A 181 -9.75 10.92 20.61
CA GLY A 181 -9.09 11.26 21.87
C GLY A 181 -8.13 10.19 22.38
N LEU A 182 -7.61 9.31 21.50
CA LEU A 182 -6.80 8.16 21.93
C LEU A 182 -5.45 8.58 22.53
N GLY A 183 -4.95 9.76 22.17
CA GLY A 183 -3.66 10.28 22.68
C GLY A 183 -3.64 10.60 24.17
N THR A 184 -4.80 10.71 24.84
CA THR A 184 -4.88 10.97 26.29
C THR A 184 -5.12 9.70 27.11
N LEU A 185 -5.27 8.54 26.46
CA LEU A 185 -5.57 7.28 27.12
C LEU A 185 -4.29 6.55 27.51
N PHE A 186 -4.14 6.27 28.81
CA PHE A 186 -3.14 5.33 29.32
C PHE A 186 -3.82 4.02 29.71
N LEU A 187 -3.50 2.94 29.01
CA LEU A 187 -4.09 1.62 29.23
C LEU A 187 -3.05 0.66 29.78
N ASN A 188 -3.10 0.39 31.09
CA ASN A 188 -2.18 -0.53 31.77
C ASN A 188 -2.56 -2.02 31.62
N SER A 189 -3.35 -2.36 30.59
CA SER A 189 -3.79 -3.73 30.32
C SER A 189 -3.82 -3.95 28.82
N LEU A 190 -3.07 -4.95 28.36
CA LEU A 190 -3.04 -5.33 26.94
C LEU A 190 -4.42 -5.72 26.42
N ARG A 191 -5.23 -6.37 27.25
CA ARG A 191 -6.60 -6.74 26.86
C ARG A 191 -7.48 -5.50 26.71
N LEU A 192 -7.34 -4.53 27.63
CA LEU A 192 -8.09 -3.29 27.55
C LEU A 192 -7.66 -2.45 26.35
N ALA A 193 -6.35 -2.35 26.10
CA ALA A 193 -5.80 -1.76 24.90
C ALA A 193 -6.42 -2.40 23.66
N TRP A 194 -6.32 -3.73 23.52
CA TRP A 194 -6.92 -4.49 22.43
C TRP A 194 -8.41 -4.17 22.18
N CYS A 195 -9.23 -4.18 23.22
CA CYS A 195 -10.64 -3.83 23.10
C CYS A 195 -10.84 -2.39 22.61
N TRP A 196 -10.06 -1.42 23.10
CA TRP A 196 -10.17 -0.02 22.71
C TRP A 196 -9.84 0.23 21.25
N GLY A 197 -8.77 -0.39 20.72
CA GLY A 197 -8.46 -0.25 19.29
C GLY A 197 -9.50 -0.89 18.39
N LEU A 198 -10.07 -2.04 18.76
CA LEU A 198 -11.19 -2.61 18.00
C LEU A 198 -12.42 -1.69 17.99
N LEU A 199 -12.72 -1.03 19.12
CA LEU A 199 -13.80 -0.05 19.19
C LEU A 199 -13.50 1.17 18.32
N ALA A 200 -12.26 1.68 18.35
CA ALA A 200 -11.82 2.78 17.50
C ALA A 200 -11.99 2.45 16.02
N ASP A 201 -11.48 1.30 15.57
CA ASP A 201 -11.60 0.84 14.19
C ASP A 201 -13.08 0.65 13.78
N ALA A 202 -13.92 0.10 14.67
CA ALA A 202 -15.35 -0.05 14.41
C ALA A 202 -16.04 1.31 14.21
N VAL A 203 -15.70 2.33 15.01
CA VAL A 203 -16.22 3.70 14.85
C VAL A 203 -15.77 4.29 13.51
N CYS A 204 -14.50 4.11 13.13
CA CYS A 204 -13.97 4.58 11.84
C CYS A 204 -14.70 3.92 10.66
N LEU A 205 -14.92 2.60 10.71
CA LEU A 205 -15.65 1.85 9.69
C LEU A 205 -17.11 2.29 9.57
N LEU A 206 -17.80 2.48 10.70
CA LEU A 206 -19.18 2.97 10.72
C LEU A 206 -19.27 4.39 10.15
N ARG A 207 -18.31 5.26 10.47
CA ARG A 207 -18.24 6.62 9.91
C ARG A 207 -17.97 6.60 8.41
N ALA A 208 -17.01 5.80 7.94
CA ALA A 208 -16.73 5.64 6.52
C ALA A 208 -17.96 5.12 5.75
N ARG A 209 -18.67 4.13 6.30
CA ARG A 209 -19.93 3.65 5.75
C ARG A 209 -20.97 4.76 5.69
N ALA A 210 -21.19 5.49 6.79
CA ALA A 210 -22.15 6.58 6.85
C ALA A 210 -21.88 7.64 5.77
N LEU A 211 -20.62 8.07 5.63
CA LEU A 211 -20.22 9.05 4.61
C LEU A 211 -20.44 8.56 3.17
N ARG A 212 -20.31 7.25 2.91
CA ARG A 212 -20.60 6.66 1.60
C ARG A 212 -22.10 6.54 1.30
N THR A 213 -22.92 6.37 2.34
CA THR A 213 -24.36 6.10 2.19
C THR A 213 -25.25 7.33 2.34
N LEU A 214 -24.74 8.39 2.98
CA LEU A 214 -25.49 9.62 3.18
C LEU A 214 -25.48 10.43 1.88
N ALA A 215 -26.67 10.80 1.39
CA ALA A 215 -26.79 11.76 0.31
C ALA A 215 -26.08 13.07 0.70
N PRO A 216 -25.35 13.72 -0.22
CA PRO A 216 -24.71 14.99 0.07
C PRO A 216 -25.78 15.99 0.49
N ASN A 217 -25.80 16.35 1.78
CA ASN A 217 -26.71 17.37 2.28
C ASN A 217 -26.43 18.67 1.51
N SER A 218 -27.47 19.24 0.88
CA SER A 218 -27.41 20.56 0.27
C SER A 218 -27.27 21.61 1.36
N HIS A 219 -26.03 21.83 1.80
CA HIS A 219 -25.72 22.91 2.73
C HIS A 219 -25.85 24.24 1.98
N PRO A 220 -26.58 25.24 2.50
CA PRO A 220 -26.78 26.51 1.82
C PRO A 220 -25.49 27.33 1.62
N LEU A 221 -24.39 26.92 2.27
CA LEU A 221 -23.05 27.49 2.11
C LEU A 221 -22.05 26.50 1.49
N ARG A 222 -22.51 25.47 0.78
CA ARG A 222 -21.65 24.41 0.21
C ARG A 222 -20.53 24.97 -0.67
N GLU A 223 -20.83 26.01 -1.46
CA GLU A 223 -19.88 26.67 -2.37
C GLU A 223 -18.76 27.45 -1.65
N LEU A 224 -18.89 27.66 -0.34
CA LEU A 224 -17.91 28.36 0.48
C LEU A 224 -17.10 27.41 1.37
N LEU A 225 -17.45 26.12 1.39
CA LEU A 225 -16.70 25.12 2.14
C LEU A 225 -15.49 24.66 1.32
N PRO A 226 -14.31 24.47 1.94
CA PRO A 226 -13.16 23.92 1.24
C PRO A 226 -13.51 22.53 0.71
N GLU A 227 -13.50 22.39 -0.61
CA GLU A 227 -13.78 21.11 -1.26
C GLU A 227 -12.54 20.21 -1.19
N GLN A 228 -12.75 18.96 -0.77
CA GLN A 228 -11.76 17.91 -1.00
C GLN A 228 -11.73 17.68 -2.52
N LEU A 229 -10.55 17.86 -3.14
CA LEU A 229 -10.33 17.56 -4.56
C LEU A 229 -10.98 16.21 -4.90
N ALA A 230 -12.03 16.26 -5.71
CA ALA A 230 -12.67 15.05 -6.22
C ALA A 230 -11.61 14.27 -7.00
N TRP A 231 -11.43 13.00 -6.63
CA TRP A 231 -10.67 12.07 -7.45
C TRP A 231 -11.56 11.63 -8.58
N ASP A 232 -11.50 12.35 -9.69
CA ASP A 232 -12.14 11.92 -10.94
C ASP A 232 -11.37 10.70 -11.47
N TRP A 233 -12.04 9.56 -11.37
CA TRP A 233 -11.65 8.35 -12.08
C TRP A 233 -12.03 8.53 -13.55
N GLU A 234 -11.14 9.09 -14.35
CA GLU A 234 -11.23 8.85 -15.79
C GLU A 234 -10.71 7.44 -16.07
N GLU A 235 -11.68 6.53 -16.17
CA GLU A 235 -11.54 5.24 -16.83
C GLU A 235 -11.37 5.50 -18.34
N GLY A 236 -10.20 6.01 -18.72
CA GLY A 236 -9.80 6.30 -20.10
C GLY A 236 -8.84 5.24 -20.62
N ALA A 237 -9.24 4.62 -21.74
CA ALA A 237 -8.62 3.55 -22.52
C ALA A 237 -7.08 3.55 -22.65
#